data_AF-A0AAU5X3J2-F1
#
_entry.id   AF-A0AAU5X3J2-F1
#
_cell.length_a   1.000
_cell.length_b   1.000
_cell.length_c   1.000
_cell.angle_alpha   90.00
_cell.angle_beta   90.00
_cell.angle_gamma   90.00
#
_symmetry.space_group_name_H-M   'P 1'
#
loop_
_entity.id
_entity.type
_entity.pdbx_description
1 polymer ?
#
loop_
_entity_poly.entity_id
_entity_poly.type
_entity_poly.pdbx_seq_one_letter_code
_entity_poly.pdbx_strand_id
1 'polypeptide(L)'
;MAAPDVPDALLPAVLRGVAESDLPDRAALAALPHPTLATAWEGDPTHPLSTAQEPAELIPDAELHITRTSADRPARGRQIASFLSQDEGAPAPPAPSSR
;
A
#
# COMPACT_ATOMS: atom_id res chain seq x y z
N MET A 1 9.76 -18.00 -4.18
CA MET A 1 8.44 -17.56 -3.68
C MET A 1 7.65 -18.81 -3.39
N ALA A 2 7.13 -19.00 -2.17
CA ALA A 2 6.17 -20.07 -1.94
C ALA A 2 4.91 -19.77 -2.76
N ALA A 3 4.27 -20.80 -3.31
CA ALA A 3 2.96 -20.62 -3.94
C ALA A 3 1.99 -20.05 -2.90
N PRO A 4 1.06 -19.16 -3.28
CA PRO A 4 0.01 -18.72 -2.38
C PRO A 4 -0.74 -19.95 -1.86
N ASP A 5 -0.96 -20.01 -0.56
CA ASP A 5 -1.70 -21.11 0.10
C ASP A 5 -3.21 -20.92 -0.14
N VAL A 6 -3.59 -21.03 -1.41
CA VAL A 6 -4.95 -20.85 -1.90
C VAL A 6 -5.33 -22.12 -2.67
N PRO A 7 -6.43 -22.81 -2.29
CA PRO A 7 -6.91 -23.96 -3.05
C PRO A 7 -7.12 -23.63 -4.53
N ASP A 8 -6.63 -24.49 -5.44
CA ASP A 8 -6.70 -24.29 -6.90
C ASP A 8 -8.13 -23.97 -7.38
N ALA A 9 -9.14 -24.57 -6.75
CA ALA A 9 -10.54 -24.34 -7.07
C ALA A 9 -10.99 -22.88 -6.85
N LEU A 10 -10.30 -22.12 -5.99
CA LEU A 10 -10.59 -20.72 -5.68
C LEU A 10 -9.80 -19.75 -6.55
N LEU A 11 -8.73 -20.20 -7.21
CA LEU A 11 -7.84 -19.33 -8.01
C LEU A 11 -8.61 -18.47 -9.04
N PRO A 12 -9.59 -19.01 -9.80
CA PRO A 12 -10.37 -18.19 -10.74
C PRO A 12 -11.19 -17.10 -10.07
N ALA A 13 -11.74 -17.35 -8.88
CA ALA A 13 -12.50 -16.35 -8.14
C ALA A 13 -11.58 -15.26 -7.57
N VAL A 14 -10.42 -15.65 -7.03
CA VAL A 14 -9.41 -14.71 -6.53
C VAL A 14 -8.91 -13.79 -7.65
N LEU A 15 -8.55 -14.35 -8.81
CA LEU A 15 -8.05 -13.54 -9.93
C LEU A 15 -9.11 -12.59 -10.50
N ARG A 16 -10.40 -12.97 -10.51
CA ARG A 16 -11.49 -12.04 -10.84
C ARG A 16 -11.60 -10.92 -9.81
N GLY A 17 -11.53 -11.25 -8.52
CA GLY A 17 -11.54 -10.24 -7.46
C GLY A 17 -10.38 -9.26 -7.58
N VAL A 18 -9.18 -9.72 -7.91
CA VAL A 18 -8.03 -8.86 -8.20
C VAL A 18 -8.31 -7.94 -9.39
N ALA A 19 -8.88 -8.47 -10.48
CA ALA A 19 -9.20 -7.68 -11.67
C ALA A 19 -10.29 -6.62 -11.45
N GLU A 20 -11.16 -6.81 -10.45
CA GLU A 20 -12.23 -5.87 -10.07
C GLU A 20 -11.82 -4.92 -8.93
N SER A 21 -10.64 -5.13 -8.33
CA SER A 21 -10.18 -4.36 -7.17
C SER A 21 -9.47 -3.07 -7.59
N ASP A 22 -10.26 -2.01 -7.79
CA ASP A 22 -9.75 -0.66 -8.01
C ASP A 22 -9.50 0.10 -6.70
N LEU A 23 -8.71 1.18 -6.78
CA LEU A 23 -8.58 2.13 -5.68
C LEU A 23 -9.90 2.90 -5.47
N PRO A 24 -10.17 3.35 -4.23
CA PRO A 24 -11.23 4.32 -3.98
C PRO A 24 -11.06 5.60 -4.80
N ASP A 25 -12.13 6.38 -4.92
CA ASP A 25 -12.02 7.69 -5.57
C ASP A 25 -11.05 8.63 -4.84
N ARG A 26 -10.60 9.66 -5.54
CA ARG A 26 -9.60 10.61 -5.03
C ARG A 26 -10.04 11.35 -3.77
N ALA A 27 -11.34 11.64 -3.62
CA ALA A 27 -11.85 12.34 -2.45
C ALA A 27 -11.86 11.43 -1.22
N ALA A 28 -12.16 10.15 -1.39
CA ALA A 28 -12.03 9.13 -0.36
C ALA A 28 -10.58 8.96 0.10
N LEU A 29 -9.63 8.92 -0.85
CA LEU A 29 -8.20 8.86 -0.52
C LEU A 29 -7.73 10.10 0.26
N ALA A 30 -8.14 11.30 -0.17
CA ALA A 30 -7.79 12.55 0.52
C ALA A 30 -8.40 12.69 1.92
N ALA A 31 -9.44 11.92 2.23
CA ALA A 31 -10.07 11.89 3.54
C ALA A 31 -9.43 10.88 4.50
N LEU A 32 -8.46 10.06 4.05
CA LEU A 32 -7.81 9.08 4.92
C LEU A 32 -6.94 9.79 5.97
N PRO A 33 -7.19 9.57 7.28
CA PRO A 33 -6.47 10.25 8.35
C PRO A 33 -5.16 9.55 8.75
N HIS A 34 -4.87 8.40 8.16
CA HIS A 34 -3.80 7.52 8.62
C HIS A 34 -2.46 7.93 7.98
N PRO A 35 -1.37 7.95 8.77
CA PRO A 35 -0.03 7.94 8.19
C PRO A 35 0.07 6.82 7.17
N THR A 36 0.64 7.10 6.00
CA THR A 36 0.71 6.14 4.90
C THR A 36 2.11 6.10 4.31
N LEU A 37 2.71 4.92 4.22
CA LEU A 37 3.94 4.72 3.45
C LEU A 37 3.61 4.03 2.13
N ALA A 38 3.57 4.81 1.04
CA ALA A 38 3.51 4.28 -0.31
C ALA A 38 4.90 3.79 -0.74
N THR A 39 4.96 2.61 -1.35
CA THR A 39 6.24 2.05 -1.83
C THR A 39 6.11 1.56 -3.25
N ALA A 40 7.14 1.78 -4.06
CA ALA A 40 7.17 1.36 -5.45
C ALA A 40 8.56 0.81 -5.83
N TRP A 41 8.61 0.02 -6.90
CA TRP A 41 9.86 -0.42 -7.52
C TRP A 41 9.96 0.17 -8.92
N GLU A 42 11.06 0.88 -9.21
CA GLU A 42 11.34 1.41 -10.54
C GLU A 42 11.49 0.29 -11.58
N GLY A 43 10.71 0.38 -12.66
CA GLY A 43 10.75 -0.59 -13.75
C GLY A 43 9.94 -1.87 -13.51
N ASP A 44 9.08 -1.93 -12.48
CA ASP A 44 8.06 -2.99 -12.39
C ASP A 44 6.96 -2.76 -13.44
N PRO A 45 6.84 -3.61 -14.47
CA PRO A 45 5.82 -3.43 -15.51
C PRO A 45 4.41 -3.80 -15.02
N THR A 46 4.30 -4.55 -13.93
CA THR A 46 3.02 -4.95 -13.33
C THR A 46 2.47 -3.83 -12.44
N HIS A 47 3.38 -3.02 -11.85
CA HIS A 47 3.03 -1.91 -10.98
C HIS A 47 3.81 -0.64 -11.37
N PRO A 48 3.34 0.12 -12.38
CA PRO A 48 3.94 1.39 -12.76
C PRO A 48 4.09 2.34 -11.56
N LEU A 49 5.10 3.22 -11.55
CA LEU A 49 5.33 4.13 -10.42
C LEU A 49 4.12 5.00 -10.05
N SER A 50 3.27 5.32 -11.03
CA SER A 50 2.05 6.10 -10.82
C SER A 50 1.09 5.45 -9.81
N THR A 51 1.08 4.11 -9.70
CA THR A 51 0.21 3.39 -8.76
C THR A 51 0.55 3.66 -7.30
N ALA A 52 1.80 4.08 -7.02
CA ALA A 52 2.24 4.50 -5.69
C ALA A 52 2.33 6.04 -5.56
N GLN A 53 2.68 6.74 -6.64
CA GLN A 53 2.79 8.20 -6.65
C GLN A 53 1.43 8.89 -6.47
N GLU A 54 0.40 8.44 -7.20
CA GLU A 54 -0.90 9.10 -7.15
C GLU A 54 -1.55 9.03 -5.74
N PRO A 55 -1.58 7.88 -5.04
CA PRO A 55 -2.06 7.84 -3.66
C PRO A 55 -1.21 8.68 -2.71
N ALA A 56 0.12 8.70 -2.88
CA ALA A 56 1.02 9.47 -2.03
C ALA A 56 0.83 10.99 -2.19
N GLU A 57 0.38 11.44 -3.36
CA GLU A 57 0.02 12.85 -3.60
C GLU A 57 -1.35 13.22 -3.02
N LEU A 58 -2.25 12.24 -2.88
CA LEU A 58 -3.64 12.45 -2.45
C LEU A 58 -3.82 12.33 -0.94
N ILE A 59 -3.12 11.40 -0.30
CA ILE A 59 -3.26 11.14 1.14
C ILE A 59 -2.45 12.19 1.92
N PRO A 60 -3.06 12.94 2.86
CA PRO A 60 -2.42 14.10 3.49
C PRO A 60 -1.12 13.81 4.26
N ASP A 61 -1.02 12.63 4.88
CA ASP A 61 0.14 12.20 5.68
C ASP A 61 0.82 11.00 5.04
N ALA A 62 1.09 11.10 3.73
CA ALA A 62 1.74 10.05 2.97
C ALA A 62 3.22 10.36 2.69
N GLU A 63 4.03 9.32 2.86
CA GLU A 63 5.41 9.25 2.40
C GLU A 63 5.52 8.33 1.19
N LEU A 64 6.45 8.61 0.27
CA LEU A 64 6.74 7.76 -0.88
C LEU A 64 8.19 7.25 -0.83
N HIS A 65 8.37 5.92 -0.93
CA HIS A 65 9.68 5.29 -1.11
C HIS A 65 9.77 4.52 -2.44
N ILE A 66 10.71 4.92 -3.30
CA ILE A 66 11.00 4.23 -4.57
C ILE A 66 12.30 3.44 -4.44
N THR A 67 12.20 2.12 -4.56
CA THR A 67 13.33 1.21 -4.73
C THR A 67 13.73 1.19 -6.20
N ARG A 68 14.95 1.63 -6.52
CA ARG A 68 15.42 1.71 -7.92
C ARG A 68 16.18 0.48 -8.34
N THR A 69 16.98 -0.05 -7.43
CA THR A 69 17.84 -1.20 -7.70
C THR A 69 17.61 -2.31 -6.68
N SER A 70 17.99 -3.53 -7.04
CA SER A 70 17.94 -4.68 -6.11
C SER A 70 18.85 -4.50 -4.88
N ALA A 71 19.86 -3.63 -4.98
CA ALA A 71 20.74 -3.25 -3.88
C ALA A 71 20.04 -2.35 -2.85
N ASP A 72 18.95 -1.67 -3.23
CA ASP A 72 18.19 -0.78 -2.35
C ASP A 72 17.19 -1.55 -1.47
N ARG A 73 16.96 -2.85 -1.73
CA ARG A 73 16.01 -3.68 -0.96
C ARG A 73 16.20 -3.62 0.56
N PRO A 74 17.44 -3.69 1.11
CA PRO A 74 17.63 -3.57 2.55
C PRO A 74 17.24 -2.18 3.09
N ALA A 75 17.43 -1.12 2.29
CA ALA A 75 17.02 0.23 2.66
C ALA A 75 15.49 0.36 2.72
N ARG A 76 14.76 -0.21 1.74
CA ARG A 76 13.29 -0.30 1.79
C ARG A 76 12.80 -0.99 3.05
N GLY A 77 13.43 -2.11 3.43
CA GLY A 77 13.11 -2.83 4.65
C GLY A 77 13.28 -1.98 5.93
N ARG A 78 14.37 -1.22 6.02
CA ARG A 78 14.61 -0.29 7.14
C ARG A 78 13.58 0.83 7.19
N GLN A 79 13.19 1.38 6.03
CA GLN A 79 12.21 2.45 5.98
C GLN A 79 10.82 1.97 6.42
N ILE A 80 10.41 0.77 6.00
CA ILE A 80 9.16 0.14 6.48
C ILE A 80 9.20 -0.05 8.00
N ALA A 81 10.30 -0.59 8.54
CA ALA A 81 10.43 -0.77 9.99
C ALA A 81 10.38 0.57 10.73
N SER A 82 11.09 1.60 10.23
CA SER A 82 11.10 2.93 10.82
C SER A 82 9.69 3.54 10.85
N PHE A 83 8.95 3.44 9.75
CA PHE A 83 7.59 3.94 9.62
C PHE A 83 6.64 3.27 10.62
N LEU A 84 6.68 1.94 10.72
CA LEU A 84 5.86 1.19 11.67
C LEU A 84 6.17 1.52 13.13
N SER A 85 7.42 1.89 13.45
CA SER A 85 7.80 2.31 14.80
C SER A 85 7.43 3.76 15.14
N GLN A 86 7.05 4.60 14.18
CA GLN A 86 6.60 5.98 14.47
C GLN A 86 5.17 6.02 15.05
N ASP A 87 4.35 5.02 14.73
CA ASP A 87 2.90 5.01 15.03
C ASP A 87 2.56 4.43 16.42
N GLU A 88 3.53 3.87 17.16
CA GLU A 88 3.31 3.31 18.50
C GLU A 88 2.88 4.36 19.56
N GLY A 89 2.77 5.65 19.19
CA GLY A 89 2.27 6.75 20.02
C GLY A 89 0.98 7.43 19.56
N ALA A 90 0.36 7.00 18.44
CA ALA A 90 -0.83 7.66 17.92
C ALA A 90 -2.11 7.27 18.70
N PRO A 91 -3.03 8.23 18.97
CA PRO A 91 -4.29 7.91 19.63
C PRO A 91 -5.12 6.98 18.73
N ALA A 92 -5.77 5.98 19.35
CA ALA A 92 -6.63 5.03 18.64
C ALA A 92 -7.69 5.78 17.80
N PRO A 93 -7.98 5.33 16.57
CA PRO A 93 -8.98 5.97 15.72
C PRO A 93 -10.34 5.98 16.42
N PRO A 94 -11.16 7.04 16.23
CA PRO A 94 -12.49 7.09 16.81
C PRO A 94 -13.32 5.92 16.31
N ALA A 95 -14.08 5.29 17.21
CA ALA A 95 -14.95 4.17 16.87
C ALA A 95 -15.89 4.54 15.71
N PRO A 96 -16.15 3.62 14.76
CA PRO A 96 -17.03 3.90 13.64
C PRO A 96 -18.41 4.30 14.16
N SER A 97 -18.94 5.43 13.66
CA SER A 97 -20.29 5.87 14.00
C SER A 97 -21.28 4.84 13.48
N SER A 98 -22.05 4.24 14.39
CA SER A 98 -23.15 3.34 14.06
C SER A 98 -24.12 4.05 13.12
N ARG A 99 -24.21 3.57 11.87
CA ARG A 99 -25.31 3.85 10.96
C ARG A 99 -26.20 2.63 10.84
#